data_AF-A0A1S8BPA0-F1
#
_entry.id   AF-A0A1S8BPA0-F1
#
_cell.length_a   1.000
_cell.length_b   1.000
_cell.length_c   1.000
_cell.angle_alpha   90.00
_cell.angle_beta   90.00
_cell.angle_gamma   90.00
#
_symmetry.space_group_name_H-M   'P 1'
#
loop_
_entity.id
_entity.type
_entity.pdbx_description
1 polymer ?
#
loop_
_entity_poly.entity_id
_entity_poly.type
_entity_poly.pdbx_seq_one_letter_code
_entity_poly.pdbx_strand_id
1 'polypeptide(L)'
;MSDFEGDDMDVDAPAIEFSASNMAAKGKRSAANLPVEAEDTLPWVEKYRPDTLDDVSGHQDILATINKFVDSNRLPHLLLYGPPGTGKTSTVLALARRIYGNKNMRQMVLELNASDDRGIDVVREQIKTFSSTKQIFSTAAPAGAAANNSPSLAGFKLIILDEADAMTATAQMALRRIMEKYTANTRFCIIANYTHKLSPALLSRCTRFRFSPLREADIRRLVDTVVAREDVRISPAATDSLVRLSKGDMRRALNVLQACHASSTPLREEGEDAARARRKVDEREMITETTIYDCIAAPHPDDVKFVLRTLLETSNVRSCLQDVQRLKAAKGLALADILSALAEELAQLDVPPQARVTWMEGLSEVEYRLSGGGSEVLQTGAMVGVVRNGAELAAAKGK
;
A
#
# COMPACT_ATOMS: atom_id res chain seq x y z
N MET A 1 -38.47 -11.22 -66.19
CA MET A 1 -38.58 -9.75 -66.09
C MET A 1 -38.60 -9.41 -64.62
N SER A 2 -37.58 -8.66 -64.16
CA SER A 2 -37.42 -7.91 -62.89
C SER A 2 -37.67 -8.67 -61.58
N ASP A 3 -36.63 -8.96 -60.78
CA ASP A 3 -35.81 -8.05 -59.94
C ASP A 3 -36.52 -7.68 -58.63
N PHE A 4 -36.03 -8.22 -57.51
CA PHE A 4 -35.73 -7.54 -56.24
C PHE A 4 -35.40 -8.60 -55.17
N GLU A 5 -34.18 -8.61 -54.62
CA GLU A 5 -33.90 -8.77 -53.18
C GLU A 5 -32.39 -8.61 -52.89
N GLY A 6 -32.05 -7.46 -52.30
CA GLY A 6 -31.11 -7.29 -51.18
C GLY A 6 -29.62 -7.60 -51.37
N ASP A 7 -28.84 -6.59 -51.76
CA ASP A 7 -27.40 -6.49 -51.49
C ASP A 7 -27.17 -6.10 -50.01
N ASP A 8 -26.68 -7.04 -49.19
CA ASP A 8 -25.97 -6.73 -47.93
C ASP A 8 -24.47 -6.67 -48.24
N MET A 9 -23.91 -5.45 -48.26
CA MET A 9 -22.47 -5.24 -48.32
C MET A 9 -21.85 -5.40 -46.93
N ASP A 10 -21.32 -6.58 -46.63
CA ASP A 10 -20.38 -6.76 -45.52
C ASP A 10 -19.00 -6.20 -45.90
N VAL A 11 -18.54 -5.27 -45.06
CA VAL A 11 -17.26 -4.57 -45.18
C VAL A 11 -16.15 -5.48 -44.64
N ASP A 12 -15.33 -6.04 -45.54
CA ASP A 12 -14.13 -6.82 -45.17
C ASP A 12 -13.11 -5.92 -44.44
N ALA A 13 -13.00 -6.11 -43.12
CA ALA A 13 -11.90 -5.60 -42.30
C ALA A 13 -10.68 -6.55 -42.44
N PRO A 14 -9.43 -6.04 -42.53
CA PRO A 14 -8.27 -6.90 -42.69
C PRO A 14 -8.01 -7.70 -41.41
N ALA A 15 -7.89 -9.02 -41.57
CA ALA A 15 -7.57 -9.97 -40.51
C ALA A 15 -6.15 -9.71 -39.95
N ILE A 16 -6.07 -9.48 -38.64
CA ILE A 16 -4.79 -9.43 -37.90
C ILE A 16 -4.38 -10.88 -37.60
N GLU A 17 -3.39 -11.39 -38.35
CA GLU A 17 -2.74 -12.66 -38.07
C GLU A 17 -1.94 -12.59 -36.75
N PHE A 18 -2.46 -13.21 -35.68
CA PHE A 18 -1.69 -13.49 -34.48
C PHE A 18 -0.76 -14.69 -34.74
N SER A 19 0.52 -14.41 -35.03
CA SER A 19 1.55 -15.45 -35.12
C SER A 19 1.89 -15.98 -33.71
N ALA A 20 1.37 -17.17 -33.42
CA ALA A 20 1.67 -17.94 -32.21
C ALA A 20 3.09 -18.53 -32.27
N SER A 21 4.09 -17.73 -31.92
CA SER A 21 5.46 -18.24 -31.71
C SER A 21 6.20 -17.46 -30.63
N ASN A 22 5.71 -17.49 -29.39
CA ASN A 22 6.53 -17.17 -28.20
C ASN A 22 5.94 -17.72 -26.89
N MET A 23 5.41 -18.94 -26.92
CA MET A 23 5.04 -19.68 -25.71
C MET A 23 6.23 -20.49 -25.19
N ALA A 24 7.17 -19.85 -24.49
CA ALA A 24 8.05 -20.51 -23.53
C ALA A 24 8.75 -19.51 -22.60
N ALA A 25 8.06 -19.03 -21.56
CA ALA A 25 8.64 -18.62 -20.26
C ALA A 25 7.58 -17.93 -19.37
N LYS A 26 6.68 -18.71 -18.75
CA LYS A 26 5.84 -18.20 -17.65
C LYS A 26 6.66 -18.17 -16.36
N GLY A 27 7.26 -17.02 -16.08
CA GLY A 27 7.83 -16.65 -14.79
C GLY A 27 7.83 -15.13 -14.67
N LYS A 28 7.25 -14.58 -13.60
CA LYS A 28 7.19 -13.13 -13.34
C LYS A 28 8.60 -12.54 -13.51
N ARG A 29 8.76 -11.62 -14.48
CA ARG A 29 10.01 -10.90 -14.70
C ARG A 29 10.18 -9.90 -13.55
N SER A 30 11.34 -9.96 -12.88
CA SER A 30 11.75 -8.93 -11.91
C SER A 30 11.99 -7.62 -12.68
N ALA A 31 11.68 -6.48 -12.07
CA ALA A 31 11.83 -5.14 -12.65
C ALA A 31 13.22 -4.93 -13.30
N ALA A 32 14.27 -5.51 -12.73
CA ALA A 32 15.65 -5.47 -13.21
C ALA A 32 15.95 -6.10 -14.61
N ASN A 33 14.96 -6.66 -15.31
CA ASN A 33 15.14 -7.33 -16.61
C ASN A 33 14.16 -6.86 -17.70
N LEU A 34 13.54 -5.69 -17.54
CA LEU A 34 12.69 -5.10 -18.57
C LEU A 34 13.50 -4.22 -19.54
N PRO A 35 13.12 -4.14 -20.83
CA PRO A 35 13.71 -3.17 -21.75
C PRO A 35 13.51 -1.75 -21.20
N VAL A 36 14.46 -0.84 -21.46
CA VAL A 36 14.50 0.54 -20.92
C VAL A 36 13.19 1.30 -21.18
N GLU A 37 12.50 1.03 -22.30
CA GLU A 37 11.19 1.64 -22.62
C GLU A 37 10.05 1.16 -21.71
N ALA A 38 10.15 -0.02 -21.11
CA ALA A 38 9.17 -0.56 -20.16
C ALA A 38 9.47 -0.16 -18.70
N GLU A 39 10.67 0.36 -18.40
CA GLU A 39 10.98 0.93 -17.08
C GLU A 39 10.25 2.26 -16.84
N ASP A 40 10.00 3.03 -17.90
CA ASP A 40 9.28 4.31 -17.84
C ASP A 40 7.76 4.18 -17.66
N THR A 41 7.19 2.97 -17.85
CA THR A 41 5.76 2.70 -17.67
C THR A 41 5.42 2.00 -16.35
N LEU A 42 6.43 1.65 -15.55
CA LEU A 42 6.22 1.04 -14.24
C LEU A 42 5.64 2.07 -13.25
N PRO A 43 4.60 1.70 -12.48
CA PRO A 43 4.15 2.53 -11.36
C PRO A 43 5.30 2.85 -10.41
N TRP A 44 5.33 4.08 -9.91
CA TRP A 44 6.43 4.54 -9.05
C TRP A 44 6.58 3.70 -7.78
N VAL A 45 5.49 3.11 -7.30
CA VAL A 45 5.50 2.13 -6.20
C VAL A 45 6.41 0.93 -6.48
N GLU A 46 6.46 0.45 -7.71
CA GLU A 46 7.32 -0.66 -8.11
C GLU A 46 8.70 -0.19 -8.57
N LYS A 47 8.77 0.92 -9.30
CA LYS A 47 10.02 1.53 -9.77
C LYS A 47 10.95 1.91 -8.62
N TYR A 48 10.39 2.43 -7.53
CA TYR A 48 11.11 2.84 -6.32
C TYR A 48 11.04 1.80 -5.19
N ARG A 49 10.67 0.55 -5.50
CA ARG A 49 10.68 -0.52 -4.50
C ARG A 49 12.13 -0.75 -4.03
N PRO A 50 12.41 -0.70 -2.70
CA PRO A 50 13.74 -0.92 -2.17
C PRO A 50 14.37 -2.23 -2.65
N ASP A 51 15.60 -2.14 -3.19
CA ASP A 51 16.32 -3.31 -3.66
C ASP A 51 17.20 -3.93 -2.57
N THR A 52 17.80 -3.08 -1.74
CA THR A 52 18.63 -3.48 -0.61
C THR A 52 17.94 -3.19 0.73
N LEU A 53 18.46 -3.79 1.82
CA LEU A 53 17.95 -3.53 3.16
C LEU A 53 18.25 -2.11 3.64
N ASP A 54 19.30 -1.48 3.10
CA ASP A 54 19.71 -0.12 3.46
C ASP A 54 18.81 0.95 2.81
N ASP A 55 18.16 0.60 1.69
CA ASP A 55 17.18 1.45 0.99
C ASP A 55 15.82 1.47 1.71
N VAL A 56 15.55 0.51 2.61
CA VAL A 56 14.31 0.47 3.37
C VAL A 56 14.32 1.60 4.39
N SER A 57 13.41 2.55 4.22
CA SER A 57 13.27 3.67 5.15
C SER A 57 12.45 3.26 6.38
N GLY A 58 12.87 3.71 7.55
CA GLY A 58 12.27 3.36 8.83
C GLY A 58 12.79 2.04 9.43
N HIS A 59 12.32 1.75 10.66
CA HIS A 59 12.54 0.48 11.38
C HIS A 59 13.99 -0.02 11.49
N GLN A 60 14.95 0.89 11.68
CA GLN A 60 16.38 0.57 11.77
C GLN A 60 16.70 -0.50 12.82
N ASP A 61 15.99 -0.50 13.97
CA ASP A 61 16.19 -1.49 15.03
C ASP A 61 15.80 -2.91 14.60
N ILE A 62 14.72 -3.03 13.81
CA ILE A 62 14.24 -4.30 13.27
C ILE A 62 15.22 -4.81 12.21
N LEU A 63 15.64 -3.93 11.29
CA LEU A 63 16.61 -4.25 10.25
C LEU A 63 17.96 -4.67 10.84
N ALA A 64 18.44 -3.97 11.87
CA ALA A 64 19.66 -4.31 12.58
C ALA A 64 19.58 -5.70 13.25
N THR A 65 18.42 -6.03 13.84
CA THR A 65 18.19 -7.34 14.46
C THR A 65 18.14 -8.46 13.42
N ILE A 66 17.44 -8.24 12.30
CA ILE A 66 17.37 -9.18 11.18
C ILE A 66 18.76 -9.40 10.59
N ASN A 67 19.54 -8.33 10.39
CA ASN A 67 20.92 -8.41 9.89
C ASN A 67 21.80 -9.27 10.80
N LYS A 68 21.74 -9.08 12.13
CA LYS A 68 22.46 -9.93 13.08
C LYS A 68 22.05 -11.41 12.98
N PHE A 69 20.79 -11.73 12.73
CA PHE A 69 20.34 -13.11 12.53
C PHE A 69 20.83 -13.73 11.23
N VAL A 70 20.97 -12.93 10.17
CA VAL A 70 21.57 -13.35 8.91
C VAL A 70 23.06 -13.60 9.06
N ASP A 71 23.77 -12.66 9.67
CA ASP A 71 25.23 -12.73 9.81
C ASP A 71 25.65 -13.89 10.74
N SER A 72 24.81 -14.22 11.74
CA SER A 72 24.98 -15.40 12.60
C SER A 72 24.48 -16.72 11.98
N ASN A 73 23.95 -16.69 10.76
CA ASN A 73 23.35 -17.83 10.05
C ASN A 73 22.29 -18.59 10.88
N ARG A 74 21.56 -17.87 11.74
CA ARG A 74 20.56 -18.41 12.69
C ARG A 74 19.22 -17.68 12.53
N LEU A 75 18.72 -17.61 11.29
CA LEU A 75 17.52 -16.86 10.90
C LEU A 75 16.21 -17.58 11.27
N PRO A 76 15.53 -17.31 12.41
CA PRO A 76 14.33 -18.05 12.80
C PRO A 76 13.18 -17.87 11.79
N HIS A 77 12.06 -18.59 11.95
CA HIS A 77 10.86 -18.24 11.20
C HIS A 77 10.44 -16.82 11.56
N LEU A 78 10.13 -16.01 10.54
CA LEU A 78 9.84 -14.59 10.70
C LEU A 78 8.35 -14.34 10.49
N LEU A 79 7.78 -13.47 11.32
CA LEU A 79 6.46 -12.88 11.10
C LEU A 79 6.62 -11.36 11.05
N LEU A 80 6.46 -10.77 9.88
CA LEU A 80 6.41 -9.32 9.70
C LEU A 80 4.94 -8.90 9.66
N TYR A 81 4.53 -8.04 10.57
CA TYR A 81 3.15 -7.57 10.61
C TYR A 81 3.05 -6.08 10.88
N GLY A 82 1.99 -5.46 10.37
CA GLY A 82 1.77 -4.03 10.53
C GLY A 82 0.88 -3.44 9.44
N PRO A 83 0.59 -2.13 9.50
CA PRO A 83 -0.22 -1.43 8.50
C PRO A 83 0.31 -1.61 7.07
N PRO A 84 -0.54 -1.45 6.03
CA PRO A 84 -0.11 -1.45 4.63
C PRO A 84 0.93 -0.34 4.36
N GLY A 85 1.72 -0.51 3.30
CA GLY A 85 2.66 0.54 2.88
C GLY A 85 3.89 0.78 3.77
N THR A 86 4.10 -0.04 4.80
CA THR A 86 5.23 0.08 5.74
C THR A 86 6.52 -0.65 5.29
N GLY A 87 6.54 -1.21 4.07
CA GLY A 87 7.74 -1.86 3.53
C GLY A 87 7.97 -3.32 3.94
N LYS A 88 6.97 -4.01 4.49
CA LYS A 88 7.07 -5.43 4.91
C LYS A 88 7.56 -6.35 3.78
N THR A 89 6.85 -6.40 2.65
CA THR A 89 7.20 -7.22 1.49
C THR A 89 8.56 -6.83 0.90
N SER A 90 8.82 -5.52 0.77
CA SER A 90 10.11 -5.02 0.29
C SER A 90 11.27 -5.46 1.18
N THR A 91 11.10 -5.44 2.50
CA THR A 91 12.12 -5.89 3.47
C THR A 91 12.46 -7.37 3.29
N VAL A 92 11.45 -8.24 3.13
CA VAL A 92 11.70 -9.69 2.95
C VAL A 92 12.38 -9.97 1.61
N LEU A 93 11.98 -9.29 0.54
CA LEU A 93 12.60 -9.45 -0.76
C LEU A 93 14.06 -8.96 -0.75
N ALA A 94 14.33 -7.80 -0.15
CA ALA A 94 15.68 -7.29 0.04
C ALA A 94 16.54 -8.24 0.90
N LEU A 95 15.96 -8.80 1.97
CA LEU A 95 16.59 -9.82 2.81
C LEU A 95 16.95 -11.07 2.00
N ALA A 96 16.01 -11.55 1.18
CA ALA A 96 16.22 -12.71 0.34
C ALA A 96 17.32 -12.48 -0.70
N ARG A 97 17.37 -11.29 -1.30
CA ARG A 97 18.47 -10.89 -2.21
C ARG A 97 19.81 -10.84 -1.50
N ARG A 98 19.88 -10.33 -0.27
CA ARG A 98 21.12 -10.33 0.54
C ARG A 98 21.61 -11.74 0.86
N ILE A 99 20.72 -12.66 1.22
CA ILE A 99 21.08 -14.02 1.63
C ILE A 99 21.51 -14.89 0.44
N TYR A 100 20.77 -14.87 -0.66
CA TYR A 100 20.97 -15.80 -1.78
C TYR A 100 21.63 -15.16 -3.02
N GLY A 101 21.65 -13.83 -3.11
CA GLY A 101 22.04 -13.10 -4.31
C GLY A 101 21.00 -13.21 -5.44
N ASN A 102 21.10 -12.30 -6.41
CA ASN A 102 20.13 -12.22 -7.52
C ASN A 102 20.06 -13.49 -8.39
N LYS A 103 21.17 -14.24 -8.51
CA LYS A 103 21.25 -15.43 -9.35
C LYS A 103 20.53 -16.64 -8.75
N ASN A 104 20.61 -16.82 -7.43
CA ASN A 104 20.07 -18.02 -6.76
C ASN A 104 18.68 -17.80 -6.16
N MET A 105 18.17 -16.56 -6.17
CA MET A 105 16.85 -16.21 -5.62
C MET A 105 15.73 -17.09 -6.18
N ARG A 106 15.69 -17.32 -7.50
CA ARG A 106 14.64 -18.13 -8.14
C ARG A 106 14.61 -19.60 -7.72
N GLN A 107 15.75 -20.13 -7.26
CA GLN A 107 15.87 -21.54 -6.88
C GLN A 107 15.70 -21.74 -5.37
N MET A 108 16.10 -20.73 -4.59
CA MET A 108 16.17 -20.80 -3.12
C MET A 108 15.00 -20.11 -2.41
N VAL A 109 14.24 -19.28 -3.12
CA VAL A 109 13.12 -18.50 -2.59
C VAL A 109 11.84 -18.91 -3.30
N LEU A 110 10.83 -19.31 -2.53
CA LEU A 110 9.47 -19.50 -3.01
C LEU A 110 8.59 -18.38 -2.47
N GLU A 111 8.14 -17.48 -3.35
CA GLU A 111 7.15 -16.44 -3.03
C GLU A 111 5.76 -16.94 -3.40
N LEU A 112 4.86 -16.95 -2.42
CA LEU A 112 3.45 -17.21 -2.62
C LEU A 112 2.66 -16.04 -2.05
N ASN A 113 1.83 -15.43 -2.88
CA ASN A 113 0.77 -14.56 -2.37
C ASN A 113 -0.41 -15.46 -1.96
N ALA A 114 -0.78 -15.40 -0.70
CA ALA A 114 -1.84 -16.24 -0.15
C ALA A 114 -3.25 -15.84 -0.61
N SER A 115 -3.41 -14.65 -1.20
CA SER A 115 -4.68 -14.21 -1.82
C SER A 115 -4.91 -14.78 -3.22
N ASP A 116 -3.90 -15.38 -3.87
CA ASP A 116 -4.11 -16.07 -5.13
C ASP A 116 -5.03 -17.28 -4.88
N ASP A 117 -6.14 -17.33 -5.62
CA ASP A 117 -7.25 -18.30 -5.56
C ASP A 117 -6.87 -19.75 -5.95
N ARG A 118 -5.64 -20.17 -5.67
CA ARG A 118 -5.06 -21.45 -6.08
C ARG A 118 -5.47 -22.61 -5.18
N GLY A 119 -6.37 -22.40 -4.21
CA GLY A 119 -6.85 -23.46 -3.33
C GLY A 119 -5.80 -23.94 -2.31
N ILE A 120 -6.30 -24.45 -1.18
CA ILE A 120 -5.50 -24.85 -0.01
C ILE A 120 -4.51 -25.96 -0.35
N ASP A 121 -4.92 -26.89 -1.22
CA ASP A 121 -4.13 -28.08 -1.55
C ASP A 121 -2.94 -27.77 -2.47
N VAL A 122 -3.08 -26.81 -3.39
CA VAL A 122 -1.97 -26.40 -4.28
C VAL A 122 -0.89 -25.67 -3.48
N VAL A 123 -1.27 -24.76 -2.58
CA VAL A 123 -0.32 -24.07 -1.71
C VAL A 123 0.40 -25.08 -0.82
N ARG A 124 -0.35 -26.03 -0.24
CA ARG A 124 0.23 -27.09 0.60
C ARG A 124 1.20 -27.97 -0.17
N GLU A 125 0.84 -28.39 -1.38
CA GLU A 125 1.66 -29.27 -2.21
C GLU A 125 2.90 -28.54 -2.72
N GLN A 126 2.78 -27.30 -3.20
CA GLN A 126 3.92 -26.50 -3.65
C GLN A 126 4.92 -26.26 -2.50
N ILE A 127 4.45 -25.88 -1.33
CA ILE A 127 5.30 -25.71 -0.14
C ILE A 127 5.95 -27.04 0.26
N LYS A 128 5.20 -28.15 0.24
CA LYS A 128 5.71 -29.49 0.60
C LYS A 128 6.76 -29.98 -0.41
N THR A 129 6.50 -29.83 -1.70
CA THR A 129 7.45 -30.19 -2.77
C THR A 129 8.70 -29.34 -2.63
N PHE A 130 8.56 -28.02 -2.51
CA PHE A 130 9.70 -27.12 -2.39
C PHE A 130 10.57 -27.35 -1.14
N SER A 131 9.93 -27.63 0.01
CA SER A 131 10.61 -27.94 1.27
C SER A 131 11.21 -29.36 1.31
N SER A 132 10.68 -30.31 0.52
CA SER A 132 11.17 -31.69 0.47
C SER A 132 12.26 -31.93 -0.58
N THR A 133 12.32 -31.13 -1.66
CA THR A 133 13.42 -31.20 -2.63
C THR A 133 14.74 -30.84 -1.94
N LYS A 134 15.60 -31.84 -1.68
CA LYS A 134 16.94 -31.62 -1.12
C LYS A 134 17.81 -30.83 -2.11
N GLN A 135 18.75 -30.05 -1.59
CA GLN A 135 19.69 -29.30 -2.41
C GLN A 135 20.46 -30.25 -3.33
N ILE A 136 20.38 -30.04 -4.64
CA ILE A 136 21.19 -30.77 -5.62
C ILE A 136 22.58 -30.11 -5.74
N PHE A 137 22.78 -28.92 -5.17
CA PHE A 137 24.00 -28.11 -5.34
C PHE A 137 24.71 -27.71 -4.04
N SER A 138 24.82 -28.62 -3.06
CA SER A 138 25.83 -28.44 -1.99
C SER A 138 27.23 -28.96 -2.37
N THR A 139 27.44 -29.40 -3.61
CA THR A 139 28.68 -30.03 -4.09
C THR A 139 29.25 -29.39 -5.36
N ALA A 140 29.33 -28.06 -5.38
CA ALA A 140 30.13 -27.36 -6.40
C ALA A 140 30.81 -26.12 -5.80
N ALA A 141 31.42 -26.26 -4.62
CA ALA A 141 32.63 -25.51 -4.35
C ALA A 141 33.79 -26.36 -4.91
N PRO A 142 34.50 -25.94 -5.98
CA PRO A 142 35.75 -26.59 -6.33
C PRO A 142 36.69 -26.39 -5.14
N ALA A 143 37.21 -27.51 -4.61
CA ALA A 143 38.25 -27.51 -3.61
C ALA A 143 39.44 -26.70 -4.14
N GLY A 144 39.61 -25.45 -3.66
CA GLY A 144 40.72 -24.59 -4.06
C GLY A 144 40.44 -23.09 -4.19
N ALA A 145 39.20 -22.61 -4.09
CA ALA A 145 38.95 -21.17 -4.12
C ALA A 145 39.04 -20.56 -2.72
N ALA A 146 40.17 -19.90 -2.47
CA ALA A 146 40.49 -19.18 -1.25
C ALA A 146 39.40 -18.17 -0.84
N ALA A 147 39.31 -17.99 0.49
CA ALA A 147 38.56 -16.99 1.22
C ALA A 147 38.50 -15.63 0.51
N ASN A 148 37.41 -15.35 -0.20
CA ASN A 148 37.08 -14.01 -0.69
C ASN A 148 35.59 -13.77 -0.42
N ASN A 149 35.31 -13.09 0.70
CA ASN A 149 34.13 -12.25 1.02
C ASN A 149 32.82 -12.47 0.22
N SER A 150 32.38 -13.71 0.05
CA SER A 150 31.06 -14.03 -0.49
C SER A 150 30.19 -14.50 0.68
N PRO A 151 28.97 -13.95 0.86
CA PRO A 151 28.13 -14.30 1.99
C PRO A 151 27.89 -15.82 1.94
N SER A 152 28.25 -16.48 3.05
CA SER A 152 28.04 -17.90 3.29
C SER A 152 26.66 -18.31 2.77
N LEU A 153 26.63 -19.12 1.71
CA LEU A 153 25.39 -19.61 1.11
C LEU A 153 24.55 -20.25 2.23
N ALA A 154 23.46 -19.60 2.62
CA ALA A 154 22.61 -20.10 3.67
C ALA A 154 22.13 -21.51 3.28
N GLY A 155 22.45 -22.51 4.11
CA GLY A 155 22.10 -23.92 3.88
C GLY A 155 20.61 -24.23 3.99
N PHE A 156 19.75 -23.20 4.06
CA PHE A 156 18.30 -23.32 4.17
C PHE A 156 17.62 -22.68 2.97
N LYS A 157 16.39 -23.11 2.67
CA LYS A 157 15.49 -22.47 1.70
C LYS A 157 14.62 -21.42 2.38
N LEU A 158 14.18 -20.41 1.65
CA LEU A 158 13.25 -19.40 2.16
C LEU A 158 11.89 -19.53 1.47
N ILE A 159 10.83 -19.55 2.26
CA ILE A 159 9.45 -19.47 1.77
C ILE A 159 8.85 -18.16 2.27
N ILE A 160 8.38 -17.33 1.35
CA ILE A 160 7.73 -16.05 1.63
C ILE A 160 6.23 -16.26 1.38
N LEU A 161 5.44 -16.05 2.43
CA LEU A 161 3.99 -16.07 2.36
C LEU A 161 3.50 -14.64 2.59
N ASP A 162 3.10 -13.98 1.50
CA ASP A 162 2.49 -12.65 1.58
C ASP A 162 0.98 -12.75 1.81
N GLU A 163 0.40 -11.73 2.46
CA GLU A 163 -1.03 -11.66 2.79
C GLU A 163 -1.56 -12.90 3.53
N ALA A 164 -0.78 -13.45 4.45
CA ALA A 164 -1.14 -14.68 5.16
C ALA A 164 -2.41 -14.56 6.02
N ASP A 165 -2.87 -13.34 6.29
CA ASP A 165 -4.15 -13.04 6.94
C ASP A 165 -5.38 -13.26 6.03
N ALA A 166 -5.18 -13.43 4.72
CA ALA A 166 -6.21 -13.88 3.77
C ALA A 166 -6.36 -15.42 3.75
N MET A 167 -5.43 -16.17 4.37
CA MET A 167 -5.51 -17.64 4.40
C MET A 167 -6.64 -18.14 5.29
N THR A 168 -7.33 -19.18 4.84
CA THR A 168 -8.30 -19.93 5.67
C THR A 168 -7.61 -20.56 6.89
N ALA A 169 -8.36 -20.70 7.99
CA ALA A 169 -7.84 -21.30 9.23
C ALA A 169 -7.31 -22.73 9.03
N THR A 170 -7.95 -23.51 8.16
CA THR A 170 -7.55 -24.88 7.81
C THR A 170 -6.19 -24.90 7.09
N ALA A 171 -5.94 -23.95 6.17
CA ALA A 171 -4.65 -23.81 5.50
C ALA A 171 -3.54 -23.44 6.47
N GLN A 172 -3.81 -22.52 7.40
CA GLN A 172 -2.86 -22.13 8.45
C GLN A 172 -2.50 -23.31 9.38
N MET A 173 -3.48 -24.16 9.74
CA MET A 173 -3.22 -25.37 10.52
C MET A 173 -2.37 -26.39 9.75
N ALA A 174 -2.59 -26.53 8.44
CA ALA A 174 -1.75 -27.39 7.60
C ALA A 174 -0.32 -26.87 7.49
N LEU A 175 -0.15 -25.55 7.33
CA LEU A 175 1.16 -24.89 7.27
C LEU A 175 1.95 -25.12 8.55
N ARG A 176 1.32 -25.03 9.73
CA ARG A 176 1.96 -25.31 11.03
C ARG A 176 2.69 -26.67 11.04
N ARG A 177 2.03 -27.74 10.56
CA ARG A 177 2.64 -29.09 10.53
C ARG A 177 3.84 -29.16 9.59
N ILE A 178 3.81 -28.41 8.49
CA ILE A 178 4.91 -28.33 7.52
C ILE A 178 6.09 -27.56 8.12
N MET A 179 5.82 -26.43 8.78
CA MET A 179 6.84 -25.62 9.44
C MET A 179 7.61 -26.44 10.50
N GLU A 180 6.90 -27.20 11.33
CA GLU A 180 7.52 -28.08 12.33
C GLU A 180 8.37 -29.17 11.67
N LYS A 181 7.87 -29.83 10.62
CA LYS A 181 8.56 -30.96 9.99
C LYS A 181 9.82 -30.55 9.23
N TYR A 182 9.85 -29.36 8.63
CA TYR A 182 10.93 -28.92 7.74
C TYR A 182 11.75 -27.73 8.27
N THR A 183 11.66 -27.40 9.56
CA THR A 183 12.37 -26.27 10.19
C THR A 183 13.90 -26.30 10.04
N ALA A 184 14.47 -27.50 9.90
CA ALA A 184 15.91 -27.70 9.70
C ALA A 184 16.39 -27.24 8.31
N ASN A 185 15.56 -27.41 7.27
CA ASN A 185 15.96 -27.18 5.88
C ASN A 185 15.32 -25.93 5.27
N THR A 186 14.21 -25.45 5.84
CA THR A 186 13.40 -24.37 5.29
C THR A 186 13.04 -23.36 6.37
N ARG A 187 13.18 -22.08 6.06
CA ARG A 187 12.71 -20.96 6.88
C ARG A 187 11.52 -20.28 6.22
N PHE A 188 10.52 -19.96 7.02
CA PHE A 188 9.32 -19.28 6.60
C PHE A 188 9.40 -17.81 7.00
N CYS A 189 9.02 -16.93 6.08
CA CYS A 189 8.75 -15.53 6.34
C CYS A 189 7.29 -15.26 6.01
N ILE A 190 6.51 -14.98 7.05
CA ILE A 190 5.07 -14.74 6.97
C ILE A 190 4.85 -13.22 7.04
N ILE A 191 4.07 -12.69 6.11
CA ILE A 191 3.68 -11.28 6.10
C ILE A 191 2.17 -11.21 6.29
N ALA A 192 1.72 -10.34 7.19
CA ALA A 192 0.29 -10.12 7.44
C ALA A 192 0.03 -8.67 7.81
N ASN A 193 -1.18 -8.17 7.53
CA ASN A 193 -1.59 -6.86 8.05
C ASN A 193 -2.14 -6.99 9.47
N TYR A 194 -2.91 -8.05 9.72
CA TYR A 194 -3.60 -8.27 10.99
C TYR A 194 -3.16 -9.56 11.69
N THR A 195 -2.55 -9.44 12.87
CA THR A 195 -2.12 -10.61 13.67
C THR A 195 -3.28 -11.42 14.24
N HIS A 196 -4.43 -10.80 14.49
CA HIS A 196 -5.59 -11.47 15.06
C HIS A 196 -6.26 -12.45 14.08
N LYS A 197 -6.01 -12.31 12.77
CA LYS A 197 -6.47 -13.25 11.74
C LYS A 197 -5.56 -14.48 11.61
N LEU A 198 -4.41 -14.49 12.28
CA LEU A 198 -3.48 -15.61 12.28
C LEU A 198 -3.73 -16.53 13.48
N SER A 199 -3.58 -17.83 13.24
CA SER A 199 -3.72 -18.83 14.29
C SER A 199 -2.61 -18.69 15.35
N PRO A 200 -2.92 -18.82 16.66
CA PRO A 200 -1.92 -18.80 17.72
C PRO A 200 -0.79 -19.83 17.54
N ALA A 201 -1.07 -20.93 16.86
CA ALA A 201 -0.10 -21.97 16.56
C ALA A 201 1.00 -21.52 15.59
N LEU A 202 0.68 -20.65 14.61
CA LEU A 202 1.69 -20.04 13.75
C LEU A 202 2.47 -18.95 14.48
N LEU A 203 1.77 -18.11 15.25
CA LEU A 203 2.39 -17.02 16.03
C LEU A 203 3.46 -17.51 17.00
N SER A 204 3.23 -18.64 17.66
CA SER A 204 4.18 -19.24 18.62
C SER A 204 5.46 -19.79 18.00
N ARG A 205 5.48 -20.05 16.69
CA ARG A 205 6.64 -20.62 15.97
C ARG A 205 7.48 -19.59 15.23
N CYS A 206 7.06 -18.33 15.25
CA CYS A 206 7.71 -17.24 14.51
C CYS A 206 8.22 -16.16 15.46
N THR A 207 9.39 -15.61 15.15
CA THR A 207 9.85 -14.35 15.72
C THR A 207 9.07 -13.21 15.10
N ARG A 208 8.47 -12.38 15.94
CA ARG A 208 7.51 -11.36 15.51
C ARG A 208 8.20 -10.00 15.39
N PHE A 209 8.05 -9.37 14.24
CA PHE A 209 8.51 -8.01 13.99
C PHE A 209 7.32 -7.13 13.61
N ARG A 210 7.06 -6.13 14.45
CA ARG A 210 5.98 -5.17 14.24
C ARG A 210 6.49 -3.96 13.46
N PHE A 211 5.94 -3.76 12.28
CA PHE A 211 6.13 -2.55 11.48
C PHE A 211 5.09 -1.54 11.94
N SER A 212 5.54 -0.44 12.54
CA SER A 212 4.69 0.72 12.81
C SER A 212 4.50 1.55 11.54
N PRO A 213 3.49 2.44 11.46
CA PRO A 213 3.45 3.47 10.42
C PRO A 213 4.80 4.20 10.33
N LEU A 214 5.21 4.55 9.12
CA LEU A 214 6.45 5.27 8.89
C LEU A 214 6.35 6.69 9.47
N ARG A 215 7.47 7.20 9.99
CA ARG A 215 7.54 8.58 10.48
C ARG A 215 7.51 9.55 9.30
N GLU A 216 6.97 10.73 9.53
CA GLU A 216 6.87 11.77 8.50
C GLU A 216 8.24 12.11 7.89
N ALA A 217 9.30 12.18 8.71
CA ALA A 217 10.66 12.41 8.24
C ALA A 217 11.19 11.30 7.31
N ASP A 218 10.85 10.03 7.60
CA ASP A 218 11.29 8.88 6.80
C ASP A 218 10.57 8.88 5.43
N ILE A 219 9.28 9.23 5.39
CA ILE A 219 8.50 9.39 4.14
C ILE A 219 9.02 10.58 3.34
N ARG A 220 9.23 11.72 4.00
CA ARG A 220 9.71 12.96 3.37
C ARG A 220 11.01 12.73 2.60
N ARG A 221 11.98 12.04 3.22
CA ARG A 221 13.27 11.71 2.58
C ARG A 221 13.10 10.92 1.28
N LEU A 222 12.21 9.93 1.27
CA LEU A 222 11.94 9.13 0.08
C LEU A 222 11.21 9.95 -0.99
N VAL A 223 10.20 10.73 -0.60
CA VAL A 223 9.47 11.62 -1.52
C VAL A 223 10.43 12.60 -2.17
N ASP A 224 11.30 13.27 -1.41
CA ASP A 224 12.30 14.20 -1.94
C ASP A 224 13.27 13.49 -2.93
N THR A 225 13.62 12.23 -2.66
CA THR A 225 14.45 11.42 -3.57
C THR A 225 13.73 11.14 -4.90
N VAL A 226 12.43 10.83 -4.86
CA VAL A 226 11.61 10.60 -6.05
C VAL A 226 11.40 11.91 -6.82
N VAL A 227 11.11 13.00 -6.12
CA VAL A 227 10.97 14.35 -6.69
C VAL A 227 12.22 14.76 -7.45
N ALA A 228 13.41 14.52 -6.89
CA ALA A 228 14.68 14.84 -7.53
C ALA A 228 14.99 13.93 -8.74
N ARG A 229 14.54 12.66 -8.74
CA ARG A 229 14.81 11.71 -9.84
C ARG A 229 13.84 11.85 -11.00
N GLU A 230 12.58 12.19 -10.74
CA GLU A 230 11.52 12.34 -11.76
C GLU A 230 11.32 13.81 -12.20
N ASP A 231 12.11 14.74 -11.65
CA ASP A 231 12.03 16.19 -11.87
C ASP A 231 10.59 16.73 -11.69
N VAL A 232 10.04 16.48 -10.49
CA VAL A 232 8.67 16.87 -10.13
C VAL A 232 8.65 18.30 -9.59
N ARG A 233 7.86 19.18 -10.21
CA ARG A 233 7.63 20.54 -9.70
C ARG A 233 6.56 20.53 -8.61
N ILE A 234 6.97 20.39 -7.36
CA ILE A 234 6.07 20.39 -6.18
C ILE A 234 6.42 21.53 -5.22
N SER A 235 5.41 22.17 -4.65
CA SER A 235 5.63 23.18 -3.60
C SER A 235 5.98 22.52 -2.25
N PRO A 236 6.77 23.15 -1.37
CA PRO A 236 7.12 22.58 -0.08
C PRO A 236 5.89 22.27 0.80
N ALA A 237 4.90 23.17 0.79
CA ALA A 237 3.63 22.97 1.52
C ALA A 237 2.85 21.78 0.98
N ALA A 238 2.85 21.58 -0.34
CA ALA A 238 2.23 20.40 -0.96
C ALA A 238 2.94 19.11 -0.52
N THR A 239 4.27 19.10 -0.43
CA THR A 239 5.00 17.93 0.08
C THR A 239 4.64 17.61 1.54
N ASP A 240 4.50 18.62 2.39
CA ASP A 240 4.11 18.41 3.79
C ASP A 240 2.67 17.88 3.90
N SER A 241 1.75 18.42 3.11
CA SER A 241 0.37 17.92 3.04
C SER A 241 0.29 16.50 2.48
N LEU A 242 1.13 16.13 1.51
CA LEU A 242 1.25 14.74 1.03
C LEU A 242 1.67 13.79 2.15
N VAL A 243 2.71 14.15 2.92
CA VAL A 243 3.22 13.32 4.01
C VAL A 243 2.15 13.15 5.09
N ARG A 244 1.46 14.23 5.46
CA ARG A 244 0.36 14.19 6.45
C ARG A 244 -0.79 13.29 6.00
N LEU A 245 -1.24 13.43 4.74
CA LEU A 245 -2.35 12.64 4.18
C LEU A 245 -1.99 11.16 3.97
N SER A 246 -0.69 10.85 3.87
CA SER A 246 -0.21 9.48 3.72
C SER A 246 -0.37 8.65 4.99
N LYS A 247 -0.51 9.28 6.18
CA LYS A 247 -0.70 8.60 7.49
C LYS A 247 0.27 7.42 7.74
N GLY A 248 1.52 7.56 7.28
CA GLY A 248 2.54 6.52 7.44
C GLY A 248 2.58 5.42 6.35
N ASP A 249 1.75 5.52 5.30
CA ASP A 249 1.73 4.61 4.14
C ASP A 249 2.53 5.20 2.96
N MET A 250 3.69 4.60 2.67
CA MET A 250 4.55 5.04 1.56
C MET A 250 3.95 4.75 0.18
N ARG A 251 3.20 3.66 0.05
CA ARG A 251 2.56 3.28 -1.23
C ARG A 251 1.52 4.33 -1.61
N ARG A 252 0.73 4.79 -0.63
CA ARG A 252 -0.22 5.89 -0.83
C ARG A 252 0.49 7.17 -1.25
N ALA A 253 1.57 7.55 -0.57
CA ALA A 253 2.35 8.75 -0.89
C ALA A 253 2.83 8.75 -2.36
N LEU A 254 3.42 7.63 -2.81
CA LEU A 254 3.94 7.51 -4.17
C LEU A 254 2.84 7.49 -5.23
N ASN A 255 1.72 6.80 -4.97
CA ASN A 255 0.59 6.76 -5.90
C ASN A 255 -0.02 8.15 -6.11
N VAL A 256 -0.20 8.91 -5.03
CA VAL A 256 -0.72 10.28 -5.12
C VAL A 256 0.28 11.18 -5.84
N LEU A 257 1.57 11.12 -5.50
CA LEU A 257 2.58 11.92 -6.16
C LEU A 257 2.63 11.63 -7.67
N GLN A 258 2.54 10.35 -8.06
CA GLN A 258 2.50 9.93 -9.47
C GLN A 258 1.25 10.44 -10.17
N ALA A 259 0.08 10.37 -9.51
CA ALA A 259 -1.18 10.87 -10.07
C ALA A 259 -1.16 12.39 -10.26
N CYS A 260 -0.69 13.15 -9.27
CA CYS A 260 -0.52 14.60 -9.38
C CYS A 260 0.49 14.96 -10.49
N HIS A 261 1.58 14.20 -10.61
CA HIS A 261 2.57 14.40 -11.67
C HIS A 261 1.97 14.16 -13.06
N ALA A 262 1.24 13.06 -13.26
CA ALA A 262 0.57 12.75 -14.51
C ALA A 262 -0.52 13.79 -14.85
N SER A 263 -1.22 14.31 -13.85
CA SER A 263 -2.23 15.37 -14.03
C SER A 263 -1.60 16.73 -14.38
N SER A 264 -0.37 17.00 -13.95
CA SER A 264 0.34 18.25 -14.24
C SER A 264 0.89 18.32 -15.67
N THR A 265 0.88 17.21 -16.41
CA THR A 265 1.26 17.18 -17.82
C THR A 265 0.11 17.67 -18.70
N PRO A 266 0.31 18.68 -19.56
CA PRO A 266 -0.71 19.15 -20.49
C PRO A 266 -1.21 18.01 -21.39
N LEU A 267 -2.52 17.92 -21.60
CA LEU A 267 -3.12 16.96 -22.53
C LEU A 267 -2.48 17.12 -23.91
N ARG A 268 -2.06 16.00 -24.51
CA ARG A 268 -1.62 15.97 -25.91
C ARG A 268 -2.85 16.16 -26.78
N GLU A 269 -2.81 17.13 -27.69
CA GLU A 269 -3.82 17.21 -28.74
C GLU A 269 -3.53 16.09 -29.75
N GLU A 270 -4.57 15.34 -30.14
CA GLU A 270 -4.44 14.26 -31.14
C GLU A 270 -3.93 14.86 -32.45
N GLY A 271 -2.69 14.50 -32.83
CA GLY A 271 -2.03 14.98 -34.06
C GLY A 271 -0.74 15.80 -33.86
N GLU A 272 -0.31 16.08 -32.62
CA GLU A 272 0.92 16.87 -32.39
C GLU A 272 2.23 16.06 -32.52
N ASP A 273 3.19 16.61 -33.28
CA ASP A 273 4.56 16.10 -33.45
C ASP A 273 5.25 15.79 -32.10
N ALA A 274 5.99 14.67 -32.04
CA ALA A 274 6.72 14.23 -30.85
C ALA A 274 7.71 15.29 -30.29
N ALA A 275 8.21 16.19 -31.14
CA ALA A 275 9.08 17.30 -30.74
C ALA A 275 8.32 18.42 -29.99
N ARG A 276 7.05 18.67 -30.33
CA ARG A 276 6.18 19.65 -29.67
C ARG A 276 5.65 19.12 -28.34
N ALA A 277 5.36 17.82 -28.28
CA ALA A 277 5.03 17.13 -27.04
C ALA A 277 6.17 17.17 -26.02
N ARG A 278 7.44 17.02 -26.44
CA ARG A 278 8.61 17.20 -25.56
C ARG A 278 8.74 18.63 -25.03
N ARG A 279 8.33 19.64 -25.80
CA ARG A 279 8.37 21.06 -25.40
C ARG A 279 7.30 21.43 -24.37
N LYS A 280 6.12 20.77 -24.41
CA LYS A 280 5.06 20.89 -23.38
C LYS A 280 5.41 20.22 -22.05
N VAL A 281 6.39 19.30 -22.02
CA VAL A 281 6.91 18.71 -20.76
C VAL A 281 7.64 19.76 -19.91
N ASP A 282 8.22 20.80 -20.54
CA ASP A 282 8.90 21.89 -19.82
C ASP A 282 7.93 22.88 -19.15
N GLU A 283 6.64 22.84 -19.53
CA GLU A 283 5.54 23.64 -18.99
C GLU A 283 4.68 22.84 -17.98
N ARG A 284 5.27 21.91 -17.23
CA ARG A 284 4.58 21.23 -16.12
C ARG A 284 4.10 22.27 -15.10
N GLU A 285 2.80 22.20 -14.79
CA GLU A 285 2.19 22.99 -13.72
C GLU A 285 2.78 22.60 -12.36
N MET A 286 2.88 23.59 -11.46
CA MET A 286 3.35 23.34 -10.11
C MET A 286 2.28 22.60 -9.31
N ILE A 287 2.65 21.47 -8.71
CA ILE A 287 1.77 20.74 -7.80
C ILE A 287 1.64 21.56 -6.52
N THR A 288 0.40 21.99 -6.24
CA THR A 288 0.04 22.78 -5.06
C THR A 288 -0.68 21.90 -4.02
N GLU A 289 -0.91 22.44 -2.84
CA GLU A 289 -1.64 21.75 -1.78
C GLU A 289 -3.05 21.35 -2.24
N THR A 290 -3.77 22.26 -2.90
CA THR A 290 -5.13 22.00 -3.42
C THR A 290 -5.15 20.83 -4.39
N THR A 291 -4.18 20.76 -5.31
CA THR A 291 -4.05 19.64 -6.27
C THR A 291 -3.96 18.28 -5.57
N ILE A 292 -3.29 18.21 -4.41
CA ILE A 292 -3.14 16.96 -3.65
C ILE A 292 -4.44 16.59 -2.94
N TYR A 293 -5.11 17.56 -2.31
CA TYR A 293 -6.40 17.34 -1.66
C TYR A 293 -7.46 16.88 -2.65
N ASP A 294 -7.52 17.52 -3.82
CA ASP A 294 -8.45 17.19 -4.90
C ASP A 294 -8.15 15.80 -5.47
N CYS A 295 -6.88 15.44 -5.64
CA CYS A 295 -6.48 14.12 -6.13
C CYS A 295 -6.86 12.97 -5.18
N ILE A 296 -6.81 13.21 -3.86
CA ILE A 296 -7.20 12.22 -2.85
C ILE A 296 -8.72 12.28 -2.56
N ALA A 297 -9.42 13.29 -3.07
CA ALA A 297 -10.78 13.65 -2.66
C ALA A 297 -10.91 13.83 -1.13
N ALA A 298 -9.84 14.29 -0.48
CA ALA A 298 -9.83 14.57 0.95
C ALA A 298 -10.37 15.99 1.20
N PRO A 299 -11.09 16.23 2.31
CA PRO A 299 -11.60 17.55 2.63
C PRO A 299 -10.44 18.53 2.89
N HIS A 300 -10.52 19.72 2.29
CA HIS A 300 -9.51 20.77 2.51
C HIS A 300 -9.54 21.21 3.99
N PRO A 301 -8.40 21.57 4.61
CA PRO A 301 -8.37 22.04 6.00
C PRO A 301 -9.32 23.21 6.26
N ASP A 302 -9.49 24.11 5.28
CA ASP A 302 -10.41 25.25 5.40
C ASP A 302 -11.88 24.82 5.40
N ASP A 303 -12.23 23.76 4.65
CA ASP A 303 -13.59 23.21 4.64
C ASP A 303 -13.91 22.55 5.99
N VAL A 304 -12.95 21.80 6.55
CA VAL A 304 -13.11 21.16 7.86
C VAL A 304 -13.26 22.22 8.95
N LYS A 305 -12.45 23.29 8.91
CA LYS A 305 -12.58 24.43 9.83
C LYS A 305 -13.90 25.16 9.66
N PHE A 306 -14.39 25.33 8.44
CA PHE A 306 -15.71 25.90 8.17
C PHE A 306 -16.82 25.04 8.77
N VAL A 307 -16.78 23.72 8.55
CA VAL A 307 -17.73 22.77 9.15
C VAL A 307 -17.66 22.82 10.67
N LEU A 308 -16.46 22.76 11.26
CA LEU A 308 -16.26 22.83 12.69
C LEU A 308 -16.83 24.12 13.29
N ARG A 309 -16.49 25.28 12.71
CA ARG A 309 -17.01 26.58 13.15
C ARG A 309 -18.53 26.62 13.07
N THR A 310 -19.09 26.15 11.95
CA THR A 310 -20.53 26.11 11.73
C THR A 310 -21.22 25.26 12.80
N LEU A 311 -20.65 24.10 13.13
CA LEU A 311 -21.18 23.20 14.16
C LEU A 311 -21.05 23.80 15.57
N LEU A 312 -19.95 24.45 15.91
CA LEU A 312 -19.75 24.99 17.26
C LEU A 312 -20.54 26.29 17.51
N GLU A 313 -20.57 27.20 16.54
CA GLU A 313 -21.13 28.56 16.72
C GLU A 313 -22.63 28.64 16.40
N THR A 314 -23.11 27.89 15.39
CA THR A 314 -24.50 28.02 14.93
C THR A 314 -25.45 27.20 15.80
N SER A 315 -26.40 27.86 16.46
CA SER A 315 -27.41 27.19 17.29
C SER A 315 -28.45 26.40 16.49
N ASN A 316 -28.70 26.77 15.24
CA ASN A 316 -29.72 26.14 14.41
C ASN A 316 -29.19 24.89 13.69
N VAL A 317 -29.55 23.71 14.20
CA VAL A 317 -29.20 22.39 13.65
C VAL A 317 -29.59 22.23 12.18
N ARG A 318 -30.72 22.80 11.74
CA ARG A 318 -31.17 22.69 10.34
C ARG A 318 -30.23 23.43 9.39
N SER A 319 -29.77 24.62 9.79
CA SER A 319 -28.81 25.40 8.99
C SER A 319 -27.50 24.64 8.86
N CYS A 320 -26.95 24.14 9.99
CA CYS A 320 -25.72 23.36 9.98
C CYS A 320 -25.81 22.14 9.05
N LEU A 321 -26.93 21.42 9.09
CA LEU A 321 -27.15 20.27 8.21
C LEU A 321 -27.16 20.68 6.74
N GLN A 322 -27.85 21.76 6.39
CA GLN A 322 -27.91 22.25 5.01
C GLN A 322 -26.55 22.73 4.51
N ASP A 323 -25.78 23.41 5.34
CA ASP A 323 -24.44 23.91 4.99
C ASP A 323 -23.46 22.75 4.77
N VAL A 324 -23.47 21.74 5.65
CA VAL A 324 -22.67 20.52 5.48
C VAL A 324 -23.09 19.76 4.22
N GLN A 325 -24.40 19.61 3.97
CA GLN A 325 -24.90 18.94 2.76
C GLN A 325 -24.51 19.69 1.48
N ARG A 326 -24.58 21.02 1.48
CA ARG A 326 -24.17 21.86 0.35
C ARG A 326 -22.68 21.70 0.08
N LEU A 327 -21.84 21.71 1.12
CA LEU A 327 -20.40 21.53 0.99
C LEU A 327 -20.05 20.15 0.44
N LYS A 328 -20.70 19.09 0.93
CA LYS A 328 -20.54 17.73 0.40
C LYS A 328 -20.93 17.63 -1.06
N ALA A 329 -22.08 18.19 -1.45
CA ALA A 329 -22.55 18.15 -2.83
C ALA A 329 -21.65 18.97 -3.78
N ALA A 330 -21.14 20.12 -3.33
CA ALA A 330 -20.30 20.98 -4.15
C ALA A 330 -18.90 20.40 -4.41
N LYS A 331 -18.31 19.72 -3.41
CA LYS A 331 -16.94 19.18 -3.47
C LYS A 331 -16.85 17.67 -3.61
N GLY A 332 -17.97 16.96 -3.67
CA GLY A 332 -18.00 15.49 -3.81
C GLY A 332 -17.42 14.74 -2.60
N LEU A 333 -17.46 15.33 -1.41
CA LEU A 333 -16.83 14.78 -0.21
C LEU A 333 -17.70 13.71 0.46
N ALA A 334 -17.09 12.58 0.80
CA ALA A 334 -17.77 11.54 1.57
C ALA A 334 -17.86 11.92 3.06
N LEU A 335 -18.95 11.50 3.72
CA LEU A 335 -19.11 11.72 5.17
C LEU A 335 -17.97 11.10 5.98
N ALA A 336 -17.44 9.95 5.56
CA ALA A 336 -16.38 9.25 6.27
C ALA A 336 -15.10 10.09 6.40
N ASP A 337 -14.74 10.78 5.32
CA ASP A 337 -13.54 11.63 5.29
C ASP A 337 -13.73 12.90 6.11
N ILE A 338 -14.92 13.52 6.03
CA ILE A 338 -15.28 14.66 6.88
C ILE A 338 -15.27 14.27 8.35
N LEU A 339 -15.86 13.12 8.71
CA LEU A 339 -15.92 12.66 10.09
C LEU A 339 -14.52 12.38 10.65
N SER A 340 -13.65 11.75 9.86
CA SER A 340 -12.27 11.48 10.25
C SER A 340 -11.49 12.78 10.50
N ALA A 341 -11.58 13.74 9.57
CA ALA A 341 -10.89 15.02 9.70
C ALA A 341 -11.47 15.87 10.85
N LEU A 342 -12.79 15.86 11.03
CA LEU A 342 -13.47 16.56 12.11
C LEU A 342 -13.08 15.97 13.48
N ALA A 343 -12.97 14.64 13.59
CA ALA A 343 -12.55 13.99 14.84
C ALA A 343 -11.11 14.37 15.22
N GLU A 344 -10.19 14.49 14.25
CA GLU A 344 -8.82 14.94 14.48
C GLU A 344 -8.77 16.39 14.99
N GLU A 345 -9.56 17.29 14.41
CA GLU A 345 -9.65 18.69 14.85
C GLU A 345 -10.34 18.82 16.23
N LEU A 346 -11.45 18.09 16.46
CA LEU A 346 -12.14 18.08 17.75
C LEU A 346 -11.26 17.52 18.88
N ALA A 347 -10.36 16.58 18.57
CA ALA A 347 -9.43 16.03 19.55
C ALA A 347 -8.37 17.05 20.02
N GLN A 348 -8.06 18.07 19.20
CA GLN A 348 -7.13 19.14 19.54
C GLN A 348 -7.77 20.26 20.37
N LEU A 349 -9.10 20.34 20.41
CA LEU A 349 -9.80 21.35 21.20
C LEU A 349 -9.74 21.05 22.70
N ASP A 350 -9.47 22.09 23.48
CA ASP A 350 -9.55 22.01 24.93
C ASP A 350 -11.01 22.23 25.38
N VAL A 351 -11.65 21.13 25.80
CA VAL A 351 -13.07 21.10 26.19
C VAL A 351 -13.24 20.28 27.47
N PRO A 352 -14.33 20.52 28.24
CA PRO A 352 -14.61 19.74 29.44
C PRO A 352 -14.65 18.23 29.16
N PRO A 353 -14.18 17.37 30.09
CA PRO A 353 -14.13 15.92 29.88
C PRO A 353 -15.46 15.29 29.46
N GLN A 354 -16.58 15.80 29.99
CA GLN A 354 -17.93 15.31 29.62
C GLN A 354 -18.26 15.59 28.15
N ALA A 355 -17.97 16.80 27.65
CA ALA A 355 -18.18 17.13 26.24
C ALA A 355 -17.29 16.26 25.33
N ARG A 356 -16.04 16.05 25.74
CA ARG A 356 -15.10 15.18 25.02
C ARG A 356 -15.59 13.73 24.94
N VAL A 357 -16.06 13.16 26.04
CA VAL A 357 -16.62 11.80 26.07
C VAL A 357 -17.84 11.69 25.16
N THR A 358 -18.77 12.64 25.23
CA THR A 358 -19.96 12.65 24.37
C THR A 358 -19.61 12.73 22.88
N TRP A 359 -18.64 13.57 22.50
CA TRP A 359 -18.17 13.64 21.12
C TRP A 359 -17.51 12.34 20.67
N MET A 360 -16.61 11.76 21.46
CA MET A 360 -15.92 10.53 21.10
C MET A 360 -16.88 9.34 20.96
N GLU A 361 -17.79 9.18 21.92
CA GLU A 361 -18.80 8.12 21.90
C GLU A 361 -19.74 8.27 20.69
N GLY A 362 -20.35 9.45 20.53
CA GLY A 362 -21.31 9.68 19.45
C GLY A 362 -20.69 9.61 18.05
N LEU A 363 -19.48 10.16 17.85
CA LEU A 363 -18.79 10.08 16.56
C LEU A 363 -18.37 8.64 16.24
N SER A 364 -17.95 7.85 17.24
CA SER A 364 -17.60 6.44 17.04
C SER A 364 -18.82 5.60 16.61
N GLU A 365 -20.01 5.88 17.15
CA GLU A 365 -21.24 5.21 16.70
C GLU A 365 -21.60 5.58 15.26
N VAL A 366 -21.44 6.85 14.89
CA VAL A 366 -21.72 7.32 13.52
C VAL A 366 -20.74 6.69 12.54
N GLU A 367 -19.45 6.64 12.88
CA GLU A 367 -18.41 5.97 12.08
C GLU A 367 -18.71 4.47 11.91
N TYR A 368 -19.07 3.78 13.01
CA TYR A 368 -19.43 2.37 12.97
C TYR A 368 -20.66 2.10 12.09
N ARG A 369 -21.73 2.89 12.23
CA ARG A 369 -22.94 2.75 11.39
C ARG A 369 -22.66 3.06 9.92
N LEU A 370 -21.75 4.01 9.63
CA LEU A 370 -21.35 4.31 8.27
C LEU A 370 -20.55 3.15 7.67
N SER A 371 -19.65 2.52 8.44
CA SER A 371 -18.91 1.32 8.01
C SER A 371 -19.82 0.12 7.70
N GLY A 372 -20.98 0.03 8.36
CA GLY A 372 -22.01 -0.98 8.11
C GLY A 372 -22.94 -0.69 6.92
N GLY A 373 -22.69 0.38 6.14
CA GLY A 373 -23.53 0.75 5.00
C GLY A 373 -24.81 1.50 5.36
N GLY A 374 -24.83 2.21 6.50
CA GLY A 374 -25.97 3.04 6.90
C GLY A 374 -26.24 4.22 5.96
N SER A 375 -27.46 4.78 6.03
CA SER A 375 -27.85 5.95 5.23
C SER A 375 -27.01 7.18 5.55
N GLU A 376 -26.28 7.69 4.55
CA GLU A 376 -25.39 8.83 4.72
C GLU A 376 -26.12 10.12 5.11
N VAL A 377 -27.35 10.32 4.65
CA VAL A 377 -28.18 11.49 5.00
C VAL A 377 -28.50 11.49 6.49
N LEU A 378 -28.92 10.34 7.04
CA LEU A 378 -29.23 10.20 8.45
C LEU A 378 -27.97 10.29 9.32
N GLN A 379 -26.87 9.66 8.89
CA GLN A 379 -25.60 9.74 9.61
C GLN A 379 -25.02 11.16 9.62
N THR A 380 -25.22 11.94 8.54
CA THR A 380 -24.83 13.36 8.52
C THR A 380 -25.60 14.14 9.58
N GLY A 381 -26.92 13.94 9.68
CA GLY A 381 -27.74 14.55 10.73
C GLY A 381 -27.32 14.13 12.15
N ALA A 382 -27.00 12.84 12.32
CA ALA A 382 -26.50 12.32 13.60
C ALA A 382 -25.16 12.96 14.00
N MET A 383 -24.22 13.10 13.06
CA MET A 383 -22.95 13.80 13.29
C MET A 383 -23.17 15.24 13.77
N VAL A 384 -24.04 16.00 13.08
CA VAL A 384 -24.37 17.38 13.49
C VAL A 384 -24.95 17.40 14.90
N GLY A 385 -25.89 16.50 15.20
CA GLY A 385 -26.52 16.41 16.53
C GLY A 385 -25.51 16.09 17.65
N VAL A 386 -24.63 15.12 17.44
CA VAL A 386 -23.59 14.75 18.43
C VAL A 386 -22.66 15.92 18.73
N VAL A 387 -22.16 16.59 17.69
CA VAL A 387 -21.22 17.72 17.88
C VAL A 387 -21.90 18.88 18.60
N ARG A 388 -23.15 19.21 18.22
CA ARG A 388 -23.96 20.24 18.87
C ARG A 388 -24.23 19.94 20.34
N ASN A 389 -24.67 18.73 20.66
CA ASN A 389 -24.95 18.34 22.04
C ASN A 389 -23.71 18.48 22.93
N GLY A 390 -22.53 18.05 22.45
CA GLY A 390 -21.29 18.25 23.21
C GLY A 390 -20.84 19.71 23.29
N ALA A 391 -21.10 20.53 22.27
CA ALA A 391 -20.83 21.97 22.31
C ALA A 391 -21.70 22.69 23.36
N GLU A 392 -22.96 22.30 23.50
CA GLU A 392 -23.87 22.82 24.53
C GLU A 392 -23.42 22.41 25.94
N LEU A 393 -22.96 21.17 26.11
CA LEU A 393 -22.36 20.70 27.37
C LEU A 393 -21.07 21.45 27.72
N ALA A 394 -20.27 21.81 26.72
CA ALA A 394 -19.06 22.63 26.92
C ALA A 394 -19.42 24.07 27.34
N ALA A 395 -20.43 24.67 26.72
CA ALA A 395 -20.90 26.02 27.05
C ALA A 395 -21.58 26.10 28.43
N ALA A 396 -22.26 25.04 28.87
CA ALA A 396 -22.97 24.99 30.15
C ALA A 396 -22.06 25.01 31.40
N LYS A 397 -20.77 24.66 31.25
CA LYS A 397 -19.77 24.68 32.35
C LYS A 397 -18.81 25.88 32.32
N GLY A 398 -18.89 26.71 31.28
CA GLY A 398 -18.13 27.96 31.18
C GLY A 398 -18.81 29.16 31.85
N LYS A 399 -20.00 28.95 32.44
CA LYS A 399 -20.69 29.86 33.36
C LYS A 399 -20.66 29.25 34.75
#